data_AF-A0A520K190-F1
#
_entry.id   AF-A0A520K190-F1
#
_cell.length_a   1.000
_cell.length_b   1.000
_cell.length_c   1.000
_cell.angle_alpha   90.00
_cell.angle_beta   90.00
_cell.angle_gamma   90.00
#
_symmetry.space_group_name_H-M   'P 1'
#
loop_
_entity.id
_entity.type
_entity.pdbx_description
1 polymer ?
#
loop_
_entity_poly.entity_id
_entity_poly.type
_entity_poly.pdbx_seq_one_letter_code
_entity_poly.pdbx_strand_id
1 'polypeptide(L)'
;MGKVITIHSYRGGTGKTSVATNVATRLSQSGKTTCLIDMDFRAPSLNTMFDYEPDHWINDYLEGRCELDSALVDFSDKLGLGGKMLIGFANPDVTAAREMMEKGKEWHLTAFQRLTKAKEYLLSNGVDYIVLDTSPGVHYSAVNAIVVSEDVVVVTTTYKSDLDGISNLVSGIYELLGKNVSILVNKVAPAVVATDEGRKVGKWLEDKFKLNVIGLIPCYCEVLNFDGILEKPSGAFIMEQPDHPFAKAIVEITQKLE
;
A
#
# COMPACT_ATOMS: atom_id res chain seq x y z
N MET A 1 -12.44 -13.70 9.69
CA MET A 1 -13.03 -12.60 8.89
C MET A 1 -11.85 -11.87 8.29
N GLY A 2 -11.72 -11.81 6.97
CA GLY A 2 -10.56 -11.17 6.37
C GLY A 2 -10.65 -9.63 6.47
N LYS A 3 -9.51 -8.96 6.24
CA LYS A 3 -9.31 -7.54 6.52
C LYS A 3 -8.71 -6.83 5.31
N VAL A 4 -9.21 -5.66 4.98
CA VAL A 4 -8.67 -4.80 3.93
C VAL A 4 -7.89 -3.65 4.55
N ILE A 5 -6.63 -3.53 4.16
CA ILE A 5 -5.68 -2.53 4.64
C ILE A 5 -5.27 -1.65 3.45
N THR A 6 -5.57 -0.36 3.53
CA THR A 6 -5.06 0.60 2.54
C THR A 6 -3.76 1.23 3.03
N ILE A 7 -2.74 1.22 2.19
CA ILE A 7 -1.51 2.00 2.38
C ILE A 7 -1.63 3.29 1.57
N HIS A 8 -1.74 4.42 2.27
CA HIS A 8 -2.00 5.73 1.68
C HIS A 8 -0.99 6.78 2.14
N SER A 9 -0.99 7.96 1.53
CA SER A 9 -0.09 9.07 1.86
C SER A 9 -0.60 10.36 1.28
N TYR A 10 -0.24 11.49 1.89
CA TYR A 10 -0.48 12.79 1.26
C TYR A 10 0.39 13.04 0.02
N ARG A 11 1.66 12.60 0.05
CA ARG A 11 2.66 12.92 -0.98
C ARG A 11 3.27 11.67 -1.61
N GLY A 12 3.62 11.75 -2.89
CA GLY A 12 4.45 10.75 -3.56
C GLY A 12 5.86 10.65 -2.94
N GLY A 13 6.49 9.49 -3.07
CA GLY A 13 7.87 9.29 -2.59
C GLY A 13 8.03 9.02 -1.08
N THR A 14 6.94 8.92 -0.31
CA THR A 14 6.96 8.53 1.11
C THR A 14 7.27 7.04 1.33
N GLY A 15 7.23 6.22 0.29
CA GLY A 15 7.52 4.78 0.33
C GLY A 15 6.31 3.87 0.54
N LYS A 16 5.09 4.34 0.21
CA LYS A 16 3.85 3.54 0.27
C LYS A 16 3.99 2.18 -0.38
N THR A 17 4.39 2.14 -1.64
CA THR A 17 4.45 0.92 -2.45
C THR A 17 5.43 -0.10 -1.88
N SER A 18 6.61 0.34 -1.44
CA SER A 18 7.57 -0.51 -0.73
C SER A 18 6.99 -1.05 0.59
N VAL A 19 6.28 -0.23 1.37
CA VAL A 19 5.60 -0.66 2.60
C VAL A 19 4.49 -1.66 2.27
N ALA A 20 3.60 -1.35 1.34
CA ALA A 20 2.46 -2.19 0.96
C ALA A 20 2.92 -3.57 0.50
N THR A 21 3.96 -3.60 -0.35
CA THR A 21 4.49 -4.83 -0.89
C THR A 21 5.14 -5.69 0.17
N ASN A 22 5.96 -5.11 1.05
CA ASN A 22 6.61 -5.86 2.11
C ASN A 22 5.64 -6.28 3.22
N VAL A 23 4.61 -5.48 3.52
CA VAL A 23 3.53 -5.87 4.44
C VAL A 23 2.73 -7.05 3.87
N ALA A 24 2.33 -6.98 2.60
CA ALA A 24 1.59 -8.06 1.94
C ALA A 24 2.43 -9.35 1.85
N THR A 25 3.72 -9.20 1.53
CA THR A 25 4.65 -10.33 1.53
C THR A 25 4.78 -10.92 2.92
N ARG A 26 4.94 -10.09 3.96
CA ARG A 26 5.08 -10.57 5.34
C ARG A 26 3.87 -11.33 5.84
N LEU A 27 2.66 -10.87 5.53
CA LEU A 27 1.41 -11.58 5.83
C LEU A 27 1.38 -12.94 5.12
N SER A 28 1.78 -12.99 3.87
CA SER A 28 1.86 -14.25 3.12
C SER A 28 2.93 -15.19 3.67
N GLN A 29 4.08 -14.66 4.12
CA GLN A 29 5.12 -15.43 4.82
C GLN A 29 4.61 -16.04 6.14
N SER A 30 3.63 -15.43 6.85
CA SER A 30 3.01 -16.03 8.04
C SER A 30 1.94 -17.08 7.72
N GLY A 31 1.84 -17.52 6.45
CA GLY A 31 0.89 -18.55 6.02
C GLY A 31 -0.49 -18.01 5.65
N LYS A 32 -0.67 -16.69 5.57
CA LYS A 32 -1.95 -16.07 5.19
C LYS A 32 -2.12 -16.07 3.67
N THR A 33 -3.36 -16.06 3.22
CA THR A 33 -3.71 -15.75 1.83
C THR A 33 -3.89 -14.24 1.70
N THR A 34 -2.99 -13.57 0.99
CA THR A 34 -2.97 -12.11 0.84
C THR A 34 -3.15 -11.71 -0.62
N CYS A 35 -3.95 -10.67 -0.88
CA CYS A 35 -4.08 -10.04 -2.18
C CYS A 35 -3.54 -8.61 -2.13
N LEU A 36 -2.51 -8.29 -2.92
CA LEU A 36 -1.95 -6.96 -3.08
C LEU A 36 -2.48 -6.34 -4.37
N ILE A 37 -3.08 -5.15 -4.32
CA ILE A 37 -3.64 -4.48 -5.50
C ILE A 37 -3.04 -3.09 -5.65
N ASP A 38 -2.51 -2.80 -6.84
CA ASP A 38 -2.06 -1.46 -7.23
C ASP A 38 -3.26 -0.58 -7.60
N MET A 39 -3.55 0.42 -6.78
CA MET A 39 -4.59 1.43 -6.99
C MET A 39 -3.96 2.80 -7.35
N ASP A 40 -2.67 2.88 -7.68
CA ASP A 40 -2.04 4.06 -8.27
C ASP A 40 -2.07 4.00 -9.81
N PHE A 41 -3.20 4.38 -10.39
CA PHE A 41 -3.34 4.39 -11.85
C PHE A 41 -2.61 5.54 -12.56
N ARG A 42 -1.97 6.46 -11.81
CA ARG A 42 -1.27 7.61 -12.40
C ARG A 42 0.21 7.32 -12.58
N ALA A 43 0.79 6.59 -11.64
CA ALA A 43 2.18 6.19 -11.64
C ALA A 43 2.30 4.81 -10.96
N PRO A 44 1.72 3.76 -11.57
CA PRO A 44 1.76 2.41 -11.00
C PRO A 44 3.20 1.93 -10.91
N SER A 45 3.46 1.09 -9.92
CA SER A 45 4.83 0.68 -9.62
C SER A 45 4.98 -0.79 -9.27
N LEU A 46 3.89 -1.50 -8.97
CA LEU A 46 3.98 -2.95 -8.70
C LEU A 46 4.54 -3.71 -9.90
N ASN A 47 4.14 -3.38 -11.13
CA ASN A 47 4.60 -4.10 -12.33
C ASN A 47 6.13 -4.00 -12.50
N THR A 48 6.70 -2.83 -12.20
CA THR A 48 8.14 -2.57 -12.26
C THR A 48 8.86 -3.25 -11.11
N MET A 49 8.33 -3.15 -9.89
CA MET A 49 8.94 -3.77 -8.71
C MET A 49 8.96 -5.30 -8.77
N PHE A 50 8.00 -5.92 -9.45
CA PHE A 50 7.96 -7.38 -9.63
C PHE A 50 8.50 -7.86 -10.99
N ASP A 51 8.98 -6.94 -11.84
CA ASP A 51 9.43 -7.22 -13.22
C ASP A 51 8.42 -8.11 -13.97
N TYR A 52 7.15 -7.68 -13.98
CA TYR A 52 6.04 -8.50 -14.48
C TYR A 52 5.00 -7.69 -15.27
N GLU A 53 4.62 -8.24 -16.42
CA GLU A 53 3.57 -7.73 -17.29
C GLU A 53 2.45 -8.78 -17.41
N PRO A 54 1.26 -8.55 -16.83
CA PRO A 54 0.13 -9.46 -16.96
C PRO A 54 -0.62 -9.27 -18.28
N ASP A 55 -1.40 -10.29 -18.68
CA ASP A 55 -2.32 -10.19 -19.81
C ASP A 55 -3.50 -9.23 -19.54
N HIS A 56 -3.89 -9.09 -18.27
CA HIS A 56 -4.97 -8.21 -17.83
C HIS A 56 -4.55 -7.41 -16.59
N TRP A 57 -4.90 -6.14 -16.59
CA TRP A 57 -4.62 -5.21 -15.51
C TRP A 57 -5.84 -5.06 -14.60
N ILE A 58 -5.64 -4.62 -13.37
CA ILE A 58 -6.77 -4.31 -12.47
C ILE A 58 -7.66 -3.20 -13.05
N ASN A 59 -7.11 -2.31 -13.88
CA ASN A 59 -7.85 -1.32 -14.65
C ASN A 59 -8.90 -1.99 -15.56
N ASP A 60 -8.55 -3.10 -16.22
CA ASP A 60 -9.47 -3.85 -17.09
C ASP A 60 -10.63 -4.42 -16.30
N TYR A 61 -10.35 -4.96 -15.11
CA TYR A 61 -11.39 -5.42 -14.21
C TYR A 61 -12.29 -4.26 -13.78
N LEU A 62 -11.74 -3.13 -13.35
CA LEU A 62 -12.54 -1.97 -12.90
C LEU A 62 -13.37 -1.35 -14.03
N GLU A 63 -12.94 -1.50 -15.28
CA GLU A 63 -13.67 -1.08 -16.49
C GLU A 63 -14.66 -2.14 -17.00
N GLY A 64 -14.60 -3.36 -16.48
CA GLY A 64 -15.44 -4.46 -16.93
C GLY A 64 -15.07 -5.10 -18.23
N ARG A 65 -13.79 -5.03 -18.59
CA ARG A 65 -13.20 -5.72 -19.73
C ARG A 65 -12.77 -7.16 -19.40
N CYS A 66 -12.58 -7.50 -18.13
CA CYS A 66 -12.27 -8.86 -17.68
C CYS A 66 -12.90 -9.21 -16.32
N GLU A 67 -12.84 -10.49 -15.96
CA GLU A 67 -13.15 -10.99 -14.63
C GLU A 67 -11.98 -10.78 -13.67
N LEU A 68 -12.26 -10.74 -12.36
CA LEU A 68 -11.24 -10.43 -11.35
C LEU A 68 -10.09 -11.43 -11.36
N ASP A 69 -10.39 -12.73 -11.41
CA ASP A 69 -9.37 -13.78 -11.37
C ASP A 69 -8.40 -13.71 -12.55
N SER A 70 -8.84 -13.16 -13.70
CA SER A 70 -7.98 -12.94 -14.87
C SER A 70 -7.00 -11.78 -14.67
N ALA A 71 -7.32 -10.83 -13.78
CA ALA A 71 -6.47 -9.67 -13.45
C ALA A 71 -5.59 -9.91 -12.22
N LEU A 72 -5.68 -11.09 -11.58
CA LEU A 72 -4.87 -11.45 -10.42
C LEU A 72 -3.84 -12.51 -10.79
N VAL A 73 -2.62 -12.31 -10.31
CA VAL A 73 -1.48 -13.20 -10.58
C VAL A 73 -0.98 -13.79 -9.28
N ASP A 74 -0.83 -15.11 -9.23
CA ASP A 74 -0.24 -15.80 -8.08
C ASP A 74 1.29 -15.71 -8.12
N PHE A 75 1.88 -15.07 -7.11
CA PHE A 75 3.33 -14.90 -6.93
C PHE A 75 3.91 -15.80 -5.83
N SER A 76 3.11 -16.68 -5.24
CA SER A 76 3.48 -17.48 -4.07
C SER A 76 4.75 -18.31 -4.30
N ASP A 77 4.79 -19.04 -5.42
CA ASP A 77 5.93 -19.89 -5.78
C ASP A 77 7.17 -19.08 -6.15
N LYS A 78 6.99 -17.97 -6.89
CA LYS A 78 8.08 -17.07 -7.29
C LYS A 78 8.80 -16.47 -6.09
N LEU A 79 8.06 -16.22 -5.01
CA LEU A 79 8.56 -15.63 -3.78
C LEU A 79 8.88 -16.68 -2.69
N GLY A 80 8.64 -17.97 -2.94
CA GLY A 80 8.90 -19.04 -1.96
C GLY A 80 8.11 -18.88 -0.65
N LEU A 81 6.84 -18.47 -0.74
CA LEU A 81 6.01 -18.13 0.42
C LEU A 81 5.33 -19.37 1.03
N GLY A 82 5.16 -19.35 2.36
CA GLY A 82 4.40 -20.39 3.08
C GLY A 82 2.87 -20.25 2.96
N GLY A 83 2.39 -19.04 2.65
CA GLY A 83 1.00 -18.73 2.32
C GLY A 83 0.84 -18.35 0.85
N LYS A 84 -0.25 -17.66 0.51
CA LYS A 84 -0.54 -17.24 -0.86
C LYS A 84 -0.39 -15.74 -1.04
N MET A 85 0.19 -15.30 -2.15
CA MET A 85 0.26 -13.90 -2.55
C MET A 85 -0.30 -13.71 -3.96
N LEU A 86 -1.51 -13.16 -4.04
CA LEU A 86 -2.12 -12.71 -5.28
C LEU A 86 -1.78 -11.23 -5.52
N ILE A 87 -1.51 -10.85 -6.76
CA ILE A 87 -1.18 -9.46 -7.11
C ILE A 87 -2.05 -8.99 -8.26
N GLY A 88 -2.72 -7.86 -8.08
CA GLY A 88 -3.42 -7.10 -9.14
C GLY A 88 -2.58 -5.90 -9.57
N PHE A 89 -2.01 -5.95 -10.76
CA PHE A 89 -1.17 -4.89 -11.31
C PHE A 89 -1.98 -3.81 -12.02
N ALA A 90 -1.54 -2.56 -11.94
CA ALA A 90 -2.11 -1.45 -12.70
C ALA A 90 -1.32 -1.17 -13.98
N ASN A 91 -2.01 -0.76 -15.03
CA ASN A 91 -1.43 -0.54 -16.36
C ASN A 91 -0.50 0.68 -16.36
N PRO A 92 0.81 0.52 -16.67
CA PRO A 92 1.78 1.61 -16.69
C PRO A 92 1.72 2.49 -17.94
N ASP A 93 0.91 2.14 -18.95
CA ASP A 93 0.79 2.91 -20.17
C ASP A 93 0.29 4.35 -19.89
N VAL A 94 0.99 5.33 -20.44
CA VAL A 94 0.68 6.76 -20.21
C VAL A 94 -0.70 7.13 -20.76
N THR A 95 -1.15 6.49 -21.84
CA THR A 95 -2.49 6.66 -22.41
C THR A 95 -3.53 6.15 -21.43
N ALA A 96 -3.32 4.96 -20.84
CA ALA A 96 -4.19 4.44 -19.80
C ALA A 96 -4.25 5.39 -18.58
N ALA A 97 -3.10 5.88 -18.10
CA ALA A 97 -3.05 6.84 -17.00
C ALA A 97 -3.81 8.14 -17.32
N ARG A 98 -3.71 8.65 -18.56
CA ARG A 98 -4.44 9.84 -19.02
C ARG A 98 -5.94 9.59 -19.11
N GLU A 99 -6.35 8.49 -19.72
CA GLU A 99 -7.76 8.10 -19.81
C GLU A 99 -8.39 8.03 -18.42
N MET A 100 -7.67 7.48 -17.44
CA MET A 100 -8.10 7.38 -16.04
C MET A 100 -8.29 8.74 -15.37
N MET A 101 -7.50 9.75 -15.75
CA MET A 101 -7.66 11.13 -15.26
C MET A 101 -8.84 11.87 -15.92
N GLU A 102 -9.23 11.46 -17.13
CA GLU A 102 -10.33 12.06 -17.90
C GLU A 102 -11.70 11.41 -17.60
N LYS A 103 -11.72 10.28 -16.87
CA LYS A 103 -12.97 9.58 -16.53
C LYS A 103 -13.91 10.47 -15.71
N GLY A 104 -15.20 10.35 -16.01
CA GLY A 104 -16.27 11.05 -15.31
C GLY A 104 -16.72 10.35 -14.02
N LYS A 105 -17.61 11.02 -13.28
CA LYS A 105 -18.19 10.51 -12.02
C LYS A 105 -18.86 9.14 -12.16
N GLU A 106 -19.52 8.88 -13.29
CA GLU A 106 -20.20 7.60 -13.56
C GLU A 106 -19.20 6.43 -13.55
N TRP A 107 -18.08 6.60 -14.26
CA TRP A 107 -17.00 5.60 -14.25
C TRP A 107 -16.45 5.39 -12.85
N HIS A 108 -16.21 6.46 -12.09
CA HIS A 108 -15.71 6.34 -10.71
C HIS A 108 -16.67 5.56 -9.80
N LEU A 109 -17.98 5.72 -9.99
CA LEU A 109 -19.00 4.96 -9.28
C LEU A 109 -18.98 3.48 -9.68
N THR A 110 -18.89 3.18 -10.97
CA THR A 110 -18.77 1.80 -11.47
C THR A 110 -17.50 1.12 -10.95
N ALA A 111 -16.36 1.81 -11.00
CA ALA A 111 -15.10 1.30 -10.46
C ALA A 111 -15.20 1.04 -8.95
N PHE A 112 -15.86 1.93 -8.19
CA PHE A 112 -16.11 1.73 -6.76
C PHE A 112 -16.98 0.49 -6.48
N GLN A 113 -18.07 0.30 -7.25
CA GLN A 113 -18.93 -0.89 -7.12
C GLN A 113 -18.16 -2.18 -7.44
N ARG A 114 -17.32 -2.18 -8.48
CA ARG A 114 -16.48 -3.32 -8.84
C ARG A 114 -15.41 -3.60 -7.77
N LEU A 115 -14.75 -2.58 -7.23
CA LEU A 115 -13.82 -2.75 -6.12
C LEU A 115 -14.50 -3.35 -4.88
N THR A 116 -15.74 -2.92 -4.58
CA THR A 116 -16.53 -3.48 -3.48
C THR A 116 -16.85 -4.97 -3.71
N LYS A 117 -17.26 -5.33 -4.94
CA LYS A 117 -17.48 -6.74 -5.33
C LYS A 117 -16.19 -7.56 -5.27
N ALA A 118 -15.05 -7.00 -5.69
CA ALA A 118 -13.77 -7.68 -5.59
C ALA A 118 -13.41 -7.98 -4.14
N LYS A 119 -13.57 -7.01 -3.23
CA LYS A 119 -13.41 -7.25 -1.79
C LYS A 119 -14.30 -8.40 -1.32
N GLU A 120 -15.60 -8.34 -1.57
CA GLU A 120 -16.55 -9.37 -1.12
C GLU A 120 -16.19 -10.76 -1.67
N TYR A 121 -15.84 -10.83 -2.95
CA TYR A 121 -15.43 -12.06 -3.61
C TYR A 121 -14.15 -12.65 -3.00
N LEU A 122 -13.09 -11.84 -2.87
CA LEU A 122 -11.81 -12.29 -2.35
C LEU A 122 -11.96 -12.80 -0.90
N LEU A 123 -12.64 -12.04 -0.04
CA LEU A 123 -12.86 -12.42 1.34
C LEU A 123 -13.71 -13.71 1.47
N SER A 124 -14.70 -13.89 0.60
CA SER A 124 -15.54 -15.09 0.57
C SER A 124 -14.81 -16.32 0.04
N ASN A 125 -13.75 -16.13 -0.76
CA ASN A 125 -12.92 -17.19 -1.34
C ASN A 125 -11.62 -17.44 -0.57
N GLY A 126 -11.58 -17.09 0.72
CA GLY A 126 -10.49 -17.46 1.62
C GLY A 126 -9.26 -16.54 1.58
N VAL A 127 -9.38 -15.33 1.02
CA VAL A 127 -8.36 -14.29 1.19
C VAL A 127 -8.48 -13.70 2.60
N ASP A 128 -7.42 -13.82 3.39
CA ASP A 128 -7.33 -13.31 4.76
C ASP A 128 -7.09 -11.81 4.78
N TYR A 129 -6.23 -11.31 3.88
CA TYR A 129 -5.86 -9.89 3.83
C TYR A 129 -5.89 -9.35 2.40
N ILE A 130 -6.44 -8.15 2.22
CA ILE A 130 -6.34 -7.39 0.97
C ILE A 130 -5.56 -6.11 1.28
N VAL A 131 -4.41 -5.93 0.65
CA VAL A 131 -3.57 -4.74 0.78
C VAL A 131 -3.74 -3.88 -0.46
N LEU A 132 -4.20 -2.65 -0.29
CA LEU A 132 -4.37 -1.69 -1.38
C LEU A 132 -3.24 -0.66 -1.34
N ASP A 133 -2.35 -0.66 -2.33
CA ASP A 133 -1.39 0.41 -2.53
C ASP A 133 -2.04 1.52 -3.36
N THR A 134 -1.88 2.77 -2.99
CA THR A 134 -2.70 3.87 -3.57
C THR A 134 -1.85 4.99 -4.13
N SER A 135 -2.42 5.76 -5.07
CA SER A 135 -1.86 7.06 -5.44
C SER A 135 -1.84 8.03 -4.25
N PRO A 136 -0.90 8.99 -4.18
CA PRO A 136 -0.90 9.99 -3.12
C PRO A 136 -2.09 10.96 -3.21
N GLY A 137 -2.47 11.54 -2.08
CA GLY A 137 -3.41 12.67 -2.03
C GLY A 137 -4.86 12.24 -1.89
N VAL A 138 -5.73 12.71 -2.79
CA VAL A 138 -7.20 12.55 -2.65
C VAL A 138 -7.87 12.12 -3.96
N HIS A 139 -7.12 11.42 -4.81
CA HIS A 139 -7.65 10.91 -6.08
C HIS A 139 -8.74 9.87 -5.85
N TYR A 140 -9.65 9.72 -6.82
CA TYR A 140 -10.78 8.79 -6.69
C TYR A 140 -10.35 7.34 -6.40
N SER A 141 -9.26 6.84 -6.98
CA SER A 141 -8.78 5.49 -6.69
C SER A 141 -8.32 5.34 -5.23
N ALA A 142 -7.58 6.34 -4.72
CA ALA A 142 -7.16 6.39 -3.32
C ALA A 142 -8.37 6.51 -2.36
N VAL A 143 -9.33 7.39 -2.65
CA VAL A 143 -10.55 7.53 -1.85
C VAL A 143 -11.37 6.24 -1.86
N ASN A 144 -11.54 5.61 -3.03
CA ASN A 144 -12.25 4.33 -3.14
C ASN A 144 -11.57 3.25 -2.29
N ALA A 145 -10.24 3.13 -2.35
CA ALA A 145 -9.47 2.20 -1.53
C ALA A 145 -9.68 2.47 -0.02
N ILE A 146 -9.60 3.73 0.40
CA ILE A 146 -9.88 4.15 1.79
C ILE A 146 -11.30 3.74 2.20
N VAL A 147 -12.31 4.02 1.36
CA VAL A 147 -13.72 3.74 1.65
C VAL A 147 -13.98 2.24 1.81
N VAL A 148 -13.37 1.38 1.01
CA VAL A 148 -13.57 -0.08 1.14
C VAL A 148 -12.76 -0.73 2.26
N SER A 149 -11.78 -0.02 2.82
CA SER A 149 -10.85 -0.60 3.81
C SER A 149 -11.37 -0.57 5.24
N GLU A 150 -11.04 -1.60 6.02
CA GLU A 150 -11.22 -1.61 7.48
C GLU A 150 -10.17 -0.71 8.15
N ASP A 151 -8.91 -0.82 7.72
CA ASP A 151 -7.78 -0.09 8.28
C ASP A 151 -7.05 0.73 7.20
N VAL A 152 -6.59 1.91 7.57
CA VAL A 152 -5.78 2.78 6.70
C VAL A 152 -4.46 3.08 7.39
N VAL A 153 -3.36 2.78 6.72
CA VAL A 153 -2.02 3.22 7.15
C VAL A 153 -1.62 4.42 6.31
N VAL A 154 -1.53 5.59 6.95
CA VAL A 154 -1.00 6.80 6.30
C VAL A 154 0.52 6.86 6.46
N VAL A 155 1.23 6.64 5.37
CA VAL A 155 2.70 6.70 5.28
C VAL A 155 3.13 8.15 5.04
N THR A 156 3.98 8.67 5.92
CA THR A 156 4.48 10.04 5.88
C THR A 156 5.98 10.10 6.15
N THR A 157 6.59 11.26 5.95
CA THR A 157 7.93 11.57 6.45
C THR A 157 7.85 12.63 7.57
N THR A 158 9.00 13.04 8.11
CA THR A 158 9.09 14.16 9.05
C THR A 158 9.10 15.54 8.37
N TYR A 159 8.93 15.63 7.05
CA TYR A 159 8.86 16.92 6.36
C TYR A 159 7.60 17.69 6.74
N LYS A 160 7.75 18.98 7.07
CA LYS A 160 6.64 19.84 7.51
C LYS A 160 5.45 19.83 6.53
N SER A 161 5.72 19.88 5.23
CA SER A 161 4.68 19.86 4.21
C SER A 161 3.90 18.55 4.14
N ASP A 162 4.52 17.41 4.50
CA ASP A 162 3.82 16.12 4.58
C ASP A 162 2.91 16.09 5.82
N LEU A 163 3.39 16.62 6.94
CA LEU A 163 2.64 16.70 8.20
C LEU A 163 1.44 17.65 8.09
N ASP A 164 1.59 18.80 7.43
CA ASP A 164 0.48 19.70 7.16
C ASP A 164 -0.54 19.04 6.20
N GLY A 165 -0.05 18.23 5.26
CA GLY A 165 -0.89 17.39 4.41
C GLY A 165 -1.71 16.35 5.18
N ILE A 166 -1.13 15.69 6.19
CA ILE A 166 -1.87 14.77 7.05
C ILE A 166 -3.01 15.49 7.78
N SER A 167 -2.81 16.69 8.31
CA SER A 167 -3.89 17.47 8.95
C SER A 167 -5.11 17.63 8.02
N ASN A 168 -4.86 17.87 6.74
CA ASN A 168 -5.92 18.00 5.73
C ASN A 168 -6.59 16.65 5.43
N LEU A 169 -5.83 15.55 5.35
CA LEU A 169 -6.40 14.22 5.12
C LEU A 169 -7.25 13.72 6.30
N VAL A 170 -6.80 13.99 7.53
CA VAL A 170 -7.52 13.62 8.77
C VAL A 170 -8.90 14.26 8.77
N SER A 171 -8.94 15.59 8.71
CA SER A 171 -10.20 16.35 8.78
C SER A 171 -11.05 16.26 7.51
N GLY A 172 -10.43 16.13 6.33
CA GLY A 172 -11.12 16.16 5.05
C GLY A 172 -11.58 14.81 4.53
N ILE A 173 -11.04 13.69 5.04
CA ILE A 173 -11.35 12.34 4.53
C ILE A 173 -11.54 11.36 5.67
N TYR A 174 -10.52 11.16 6.49
CA TYR A 174 -10.48 10.02 7.41
C TYR A 174 -11.56 10.11 8.50
N GLU A 175 -11.71 11.27 9.14
CA GLU A 175 -12.73 11.50 10.16
C GLU A 175 -14.15 11.46 9.55
N LEU A 176 -14.34 12.07 8.38
CA LEU A 176 -15.64 12.10 7.70
C LEU A 176 -16.12 10.70 7.30
N LEU A 177 -15.19 9.82 6.94
CA LEU A 177 -15.47 8.43 6.58
C LEU A 177 -15.43 7.47 7.79
N GLY A 178 -15.14 7.98 9.00
CA GLY A 178 -15.05 7.16 10.22
C GLY A 178 -14.01 6.05 10.14
N LYS A 179 -12.87 6.30 9.48
CA LYS A 179 -11.85 5.27 9.22
C LYS A 179 -10.89 5.09 10.40
N ASN A 180 -10.51 3.84 10.66
CA ASN A 180 -9.43 3.52 11.59
C ASN A 180 -8.10 3.82 10.90
N VAL A 181 -7.43 4.89 11.34
CA VAL A 181 -6.19 5.34 10.69
C VAL A 181 -5.02 5.27 11.66
N SER A 182 -3.93 4.68 11.16
CA SER A 182 -2.63 4.64 11.83
C SER A 182 -1.57 5.37 11.01
N ILE A 183 -0.64 6.04 11.68
CA ILE A 183 0.47 6.75 11.04
C ILE A 183 1.70 5.83 11.01
N LEU A 184 2.30 5.70 9.84
CA LEU A 184 3.64 5.14 9.67
C LEU A 184 4.59 6.26 9.21
N VAL A 185 5.61 6.55 10.02
CA VAL A 185 6.63 7.54 9.63
C VAL A 185 7.79 6.80 8.98
N ASN A 186 7.98 7.01 7.68
CA ASN A 186 9.04 6.40 6.91
C ASN A 186 10.15 7.41 6.59
N LYS A 187 11.33 6.89 6.20
CA LYS A 187 12.51 7.67 5.84
C LYS A 187 12.96 8.64 6.94
N VAL A 188 12.83 8.21 8.20
CA VAL A 188 13.30 8.99 9.34
C VAL A 188 14.83 8.96 9.37
N ALA A 189 15.48 10.05 9.76
CA ALA A 189 16.93 10.04 9.93
C ALA A 189 17.34 8.96 10.97
N PRO A 190 18.28 8.05 10.66
CA PRO A 190 18.68 6.99 11.59
C PRO A 190 19.08 7.49 12.97
N ALA A 191 19.77 8.63 13.03
CA ALA A 191 20.17 9.29 14.28
C ALA A 191 18.98 9.70 15.16
N VAL A 192 17.80 9.95 14.58
CA VAL A 192 16.57 10.29 15.33
C VAL A 192 15.92 9.04 15.90
N VAL A 193 15.91 7.94 15.14
CA VAL A 193 15.28 6.67 15.59
C VAL A 193 16.13 5.96 16.64
N ALA A 194 17.45 6.10 16.58
CA ALA A 194 18.38 5.48 17.52
C ALA A 194 18.37 6.09 18.94
N THR A 195 17.65 7.19 19.15
CA THR A 195 17.62 7.94 20.40
C THR A 195 16.18 8.15 20.91
N ASP A 196 16.02 8.72 22.10
CA ASP A 196 14.69 9.05 22.65
C ASP A 196 13.93 10.10 21.81
N GLU A 197 14.59 10.78 20.89
CA GLU A 197 13.99 11.70 19.93
C GLU A 197 12.93 11.02 19.06
N GLY A 198 13.15 9.77 18.63
CA GLY A 198 12.16 9.02 17.85
C GLY A 198 10.85 8.81 18.61
N ARG A 199 10.93 8.51 19.91
CA ARG A 199 9.76 8.41 20.80
C ARG A 199 9.03 9.74 20.96
N LYS A 200 9.78 10.84 21.11
CA LYS A 200 9.21 12.20 21.20
C LYS A 200 8.48 12.57 19.91
N VAL A 201 9.05 12.23 18.74
CA VAL A 201 8.41 12.46 17.44
C VAL A 201 7.11 11.66 17.34
N GLY A 202 7.14 10.36 17.66
CA GLY A 202 5.93 9.51 17.66
C GLY A 202 4.83 10.11 18.54
N LYS A 203 5.14 10.41 19.81
CA LYS A 203 4.19 11.01 20.74
C LYS A 203 3.64 12.35 20.26
N TRP A 204 4.49 13.21 19.71
CA TRP A 204 4.05 14.50 19.17
C TRP A 204 3.06 14.33 18.01
N LEU A 205 3.28 13.35 17.13
CA LEU A 205 2.35 13.03 16.03
C LEU A 205 1.02 12.51 16.57
N GLU A 206 1.05 11.60 17.55
CA GLU A 206 -0.16 11.08 18.20
C GLU A 206 -0.95 12.21 18.86
N ASP A 207 -0.28 13.09 19.61
CA ASP A 207 -0.91 14.22 20.28
C ASP A 207 -1.48 15.23 19.28
N LYS A 208 -0.80 15.49 18.16
CA LYS A 208 -1.22 16.45 17.14
C LYS A 208 -2.41 15.94 16.31
N PHE A 209 -2.35 14.69 15.84
CA PHE A 209 -3.32 14.15 14.88
C PHE A 209 -4.40 13.28 15.52
N LYS A 210 -4.24 12.91 16.80
CA LYS A 210 -5.13 11.97 17.51
C LYS A 210 -5.23 10.60 16.82
N LEU A 211 -4.16 10.20 16.16
CA LEU A 211 -4.01 8.90 15.50
C LEU A 211 -2.86 8.11 16.14
N ASN A 212 -2.94 6.79 16.12
CA ASN A 212 -1.89 5.91 16.60
C ASN A 212 -0.66 5.94 15.68
N VAL A 213 0.56 5.97 16.22
CA VAL A 213 1.79 5.80 15.41
C VAL A 213 2.26 4.36 15.52
N ILE A 214 2.18 3.62 14.41
CA ILE A 214 2.49 2.18 14.39
C ILE A 214 3.98 1.90 14.14
N GLY A 215 4.75 2.87 13.66
CA GLY A 215 6.18 2.69 13.46
C GLY A 215 6.90 3.94 12.98
N LEU A 216 8.21 3.96 13.22
CA LEU A 216 9.16 4.90 12.64
C LEU A 216 10.25 4.08 11.93
N ILE A 217 10.28 4.12 10.60
CA ILE A 217 11.26 3.39 9.80
C ILE A 217 12.38 4.36 9.38
N PRO A 218 13.65 4.07 9.72
CA PRO A 218 14.77 4.87 9.24
C PRO A 218 14.91 4.81 7.71
N CYS A 219 15.55 5.82 7.13
CA CYS A 219 15.96 5.77 5.74
C CYS A 219 17.16 4.83 5.56
N TYR A 220 17.07 3.91 4.60
CA TYR A 220 18.14 2.98 4.24
C TYR A 220 18.40 3.08 2.73
N CYS A 221 19.67 3.24 2.35
CA CYS A 221 20.06 3.33 0.94
C CYS A 221 19.89 1.99 0.22
N GLU A 222 20.03 0.89 0.95
CA GLU A 222 19.85 -0.49 0.51
C GLU A 222 18.41 -0.70 0.01
N VAL A 223 17.42 -0.17 0.72
CA VAL A 223 16.01 -0.23 0.30
C VAL A 223 15.76 0.62 -0.95
N LEU A 224 16.47 1.74 -1.12
CA LEU A 224 16.37 2.56 -2.35
C LEU A 224 17.01 1.87 -3.56
N ASN A 225 18.06 1.07 -3.34
CA ASN A 225 18.78 0.38 -4.41
C ASN A 225 18.10 -0.93 -4.84
N PHE A 226 17.29 -1.54 -3.95
CA PHE A 226 16.64 -2.83 -4.16
C PHE A 226 15.72 -2.87 -5.41
N ASP A 227 14.97 -1.79 -5.63
CA ASP A 227 14.15 -1.61 -6.85
C ASP A 227 14.86 -0.71 -7.88
N GLY A 228 16.18 -0.61 -7.78
CA GLY A 228 17.04 0.23 -8.61
C GLY A 228 17.53 -0.47 -9.88
N ILE A 229 18.15 0.30 -10.78
CA ILE A 229 18.59 -0.16 -12.11
C ILE A 229 19.68 -1.25 -12.12
N LEU A 230 20.26 -1.57 -10.95
CA LEU A 230 21.43 -2.45 -10.82
C LEU A 230 21.08 -3.87 -10.38
N GLU A 231 19.88 -4.09 -9.84
CA GLU A 231 19.41 -5.39 -9.34
C GLU A 231 18.13 -5.78 -10.08
N LYS A 232 17.87 -7.09 -10.18
CA LYS A 232 16.62 -7.57 -10.76
C LYS A 232 15.52 -7.44 -9.70
N PRO A 233 14.46 -6.64 -9.92
CA PRO A 233 13.43 -6.45 -8.91
C PRO A 233 12.72 -7.76 -8.58
N SER A 234 12.64 -8.12 -7.30
CA SER A 234 11.78 -9.21 -6.82
C SER A 234 10.54 -8.68 -6.09
N GLY A 235 10.45 -7.37 -5.89
CA GLY A 235 9.37 -6.64 -5.22
C GLY A 235 9.35 -6.81 -3.71
N ALA A 236 10.05 -7.80 -3.16
CA ALA A 236 9.94 -8.20 -1.77
C ALA A 236 11.28 -8.17 -1.02
N PHE A 237 11.71 -6.96 -0.63
CA PHE A 237 12.95 -6.73 0.15
C PHE A 237 13.08 -7.66 1.37
N ILE A 238 11.97 -7.93 2.07
CA ILE A 238 11.94 -8.81 3.24
C ILE A 238 12.30 -10.28 2.94
N MET A 239 12.15 -10.73 1.69
CA MET A 239 12.56 -12.07 1.28
C MET A 239 14.08 -12.17 1.11
N GLU A 240 14.71 -11.13 0.58
CA GLU A 240 16.14 -11.14 0.27
C GLU A 240 17.02 -10.72 1.45
N GLN A 241 16.52 -9.78 2.26
CA GLN A 241 17.26 -9.19 3.39
C GLN A 241 16.44 -9.29 4.69
N PRO A 242 16.07 -10.51 5.16
CA PRO A 242 15.17 -10.70 6.30
C PRO A 242 15.72 -10.13 7.63
N ASP A 243 17.04 -10.11 7.79
CA ASP A 243 17.70 -9.61 9.00
C ASP A 243 17.91 -8.09 9.01
N HIS A 244 17.66 -7.42 7.88
CA HIS A 244 17.86 -5.99 7.76
C HIS A 244 16.86 -5.22 8.65
N PRO A 245 17.26 -4.10 9.28
CA PRO A 245 16.38 -3.34 10.16
C PRO A 245 15.05 -2.89 9.53
N PHE A 246 15.04 -2.60 8.22
CA PHE A 246 13.79 -2.33 7.48
C PHE A 246 12.84 -3.53 7.52
N ALA A 247 13.33 -4.73 7.20
CA ALA A 247 12.53 -5.96 7.23
C ALA A 247 11.96 -6.21 8.64
N LYS A 248 12.78 -6.05 9.68
CA LYS A 248 12.35 -6.16 11.08
C LYS A 248 11.25 -5.15 11.43
N ALA A 249 11.41 -3.89 11.00
CA ALA A 249 10.37 -2.88 11.20
C ALA A 249 9.06 -3.25 10.48
N ILE A 250 9.12 -3.79 9.26
CA ILE A 250 7.93 -4.30 8.56
C ILE A 250 7.28 -5.43 9.36
N VAL A 251 8.04 -6.39 9.90
CA VAL A 251 7.49 -7.46 10.76
C VAL A 251 6.70 -6.88 11.94
N GLU A 252 7.29 -5.92 12.67
CA GLU A 252 6.64 -5.28 13.82
C GLU A 252 5.38 -4.49 13.43
N ILE A 253 5.42 -3.82 12.28
CA ILE A 253 4.26 -3.06 11.76
C ILE A 253 3.15 -4.03 11.34
N THR A 254 3.48 -5.10 10.60
CA THR A 254 2.51 -6.11 10.19
C THR A 254 1.82 -6.75 11.38
N GLN A 255 2.54 -7.06 12.46
CA GLN A 255 1.95 -7.60 13.70
C GLN A 255 0.92 -6.66 14.35
N LYS A 256 1.07 -5.34 14.21
CA LYS A 256 0.10 -4.35 14.70
C LYS A 256 -1.13 -4.24 13.80
N LEU A 257 -1.06 -4.75 12.58
CA LEU A 257 -2.14 -4.73 11.59
C LEU A 257 -2.92 -6.05 11.53
N GLU A 258 -2.37 -7.15 12.07
CA GLU A 258 -3.07 -8.44 12.22
C GLU A 258 -4.28 -8.33 13.15
#